data_AF-A0A353FII5-F1
#
_entry.id   AF-A0A353FII5-F1
#
_cell.length_a   1.000
_cell.length_b   1.000
_cell.length_c   1.000
_cell.angle_alpha   90.00
_cell.angle_beta   90.00
_cell.angle_gamma   90.00
#
_symmetry.space_group_name_H-M   'P 1'
#
loop_
_entity.id
_entity.type
_entity.pdbx_description
1 polymer ?
#
loop_
_entity_poly.entity_id
_entity_poly.type
_entity_poly.pdbx_seq_one_letter_code
_entity_poly.pdbx_strand_id
1 'polypeptide(L)'
;MIVNGIFAGHRLAAKLRDDPGGHLSRLFLGYIDFPDTGVRAQAASGLGLTRSGIAVEALAQSLRGDSEPLVRTAAAFALGEIGSLAGISALKAAQKDPSIEVVGVAEGSLRKIQRAQKP
;
A
#
# COMPACT_ATOMS: atom_id res chain seq x y z
N MET A 1 2.30 23.40 4.79
CA MET A 1 1.81 23.46 3.39
C MET A 1 1.88 22.11 2.67
N ILE A 2 2.85 21.24 2.97
CA ILE A 2 3.06 19.93 2.30
C ILE A 2 1.97 18.89 2.68
N VAL A 3 1.49 18.91 3.93
CA VAL A 3 0.53 17.94 4.47
C VAL A 3 -0.85 18.00 3.76
N ASN A 4 -1.27 19.14 3.23
CA ASN A 4 -2.57 19.23 2.56
C ASN A 4 -2.60 18.51 1.20
N GLY A 5 -1.44 18.36 0.54
CA GLY A 5 -1.32 17.75 -0.78
C GLY A 5 -1.59 16.24 -0.76
N ILE A 6 -1.10 15.54 0.27
CA ILE A 6 -1.28 14.07 0.39
C ILE A 6 -2.76 13.71 0.60
N PHE A 7 -3.48 14.46 1.44
CA PHE A 7 -4.90 14.23 1.70
C PHE A 7 -5.78 14.56 0.49
N ALA A 8 -5.46 15.64 -0.24
CA ALA A 8 -6.15 15.97 -1.49
C ALA A 8 -5.90 14.90 -2.56
N GLY A 9 -4.66 14.46 -2.71
CA GLY A 9 -4.27 13.36 -3.60
C GLY A 9 -4.97 12.04 -3.23
N HIS A 10 -5.04 11.71 -1.94
CA HIS A 10 -5.72 10.51 -1.46
C HIS A 10 -7.21 10.53 -1.78
N ARG A 11 -7.90 11.65 -1.52
CA ARG A 11 -9.32 11.82 -1.90
C ARG A 11 -9.54 11.68 -3.41
N LEU A 12 -8.62 12.19 -4.21
CA LEU A 12 -8.68 12.06 -5.67
C LEU A 12 -8.49 10.60 -6.10
N ALA A 13 -7.48 9.92 -5.57
CA ALA A 13 -7.24 8.49 -5.83
C ALA A 13 -8.44 7.63 -5.40
N ALA A 14 -9.06 7.93 -4.25
CA ALA A 14 -10.26 7.24 -3.77
C ALA A 14 -11.46 7.42 -4.71
N LYS A 15 -11.56 8.57 -5.38
CA LYS A 15 -12.62 8.87 -6.36
C LYS A 15 -12.36 8.18 -7.70
N LEU A 16 -11.11 8.19 -8.17
CA LEU A 16 -10.74 7.65 -9.47
C LEU A 16 -10.59 6.12 -9.46
N ARG A 17 -10.13 5.53 -8.34
CA ARG A 17 -9.85 4.09 -8.15
C ARG A 17 -8.95 3.47 -9.23
N ASP A 18 -8.16 4.32 -9.88
CA ASP A 18 -7.22 4.02 -10.94
C ASP A 18 -6.30 5.26 -11.14
N ASP A 19 -5.16 5.08 -11.82
CA ASP A 19 -4.22 6.15 -12.15
C ASP A 19 -3.71 6.01 -13.60
N PRO A 20 -4.55 6.34 -14.59
CA PRO A 20 -4.23 6.12 -16.01
C PRO A 20 -3.00 6.91 -16.53
N GLY A 21 -2.43 7.83 -15.74
CA GLY A 21 -1.18 8.53 -16.06
C GLY A 21 0.00 8.22 -15.12
N GLY A 22 -0.19 7.41 -14.07
CA GLY A 22 0.83 7.16 -13.06
C GLY A 22 1.22 8.38 -12.23
N HIS A 23 0.48 9.49 -12.30
CA HIS A 23 0.87 10.75 -11.66
C HIS A 23 0.62 10.70 -10.15
N LEU A 24 -0.50 10.11 -9.75
CA LEU A 24 -0.82 9.93 -8.33
C LEU A 24 0.13 8.91 -7.70
N SER A 25 0.46 7.85 -8.43
CA SER A 25 1.38 6.81 -8.00
C SER A 25 2.77 7.40 -7.74
N ARG A 26 3.31 8.20 -8.67
CA ARG A 26 4.60 8.89 -8.48
C ARG A 26 4.56 9.91 -7.34
N LEU A 27 3.46 10.64 -7.20
CA LEU A 27 3.28 11.58 -6.09
C LEU A 27 3.37 10.85 -4.76
N PHE A 28 2.60 9.78 -4.57
CA PHE A 28 2.58 9.03 -3.33
C PHE A 28 3.92 8.33 -3.05
N LEU A 29 4.62 7.82 -4.06
CA LEU A 29 5.97 7.29 -3.91
C LEU A 29 6.93 8.33 -3.32
N GLY A 30 6.77 9.62 -3.65
CA GLY A 30 7.57 10.70 -3.06
C GLY A 30 7.33 10.92 -1.55
N TYR A 31 6.28 10.33 -0.97
CA TYR A 31 5.93 10.47 0.44
C TYR A 31 6.04 9.17 1.24
N ILE A 32 6.48 8.06 0.62
CA ILE A 32 6.51 6.76 1.30
C ILE A 32 7.56 6.69 2.40
N ASP A 33 8.62 7.50 2.32
CA ASP A 33 9.69 7.59 3.34
C ASP A 33 9.61 8.89 4.16
N PHE A 34 8.44 9.55 4.19
CA PHE A 34 8.29 10.82 4.88
C PHE A 34 8.46 10.68 6.41
N PRO A 35 9.02 11.67 7.13
CA PRO A 35 9.26 11.54 8.57
C PRO A 35 7.98 11.28 9.40
N ASP A 36 6.87 11.87 8.98
CA ASP A 36 5.57 11.71 9.65
C ASP A 36 4.90 10.39 9.27
N THR A 37 4.55 9.61 10.29
CA THR A 37 3.89 8.30 10.17
C THR A 37 2.53 8.39 9.47
N GLY A 38 1.75 9.42 9.76
CA GLY A 38 0.45 9.64 9.14
C GLY A 38 0.58 9.88 7.64
N VAL A 39 1.59 10.66 7.23
CA VAL A 39 1.89 10.90 5.81
C VAL A 39 2.32 9.62 5.11
N ARG A 40 3.21 8.80 5.70
CA ARG A 40 3.61 7.50 5.12
C ARG A 40 2.44 6.54 4.96
N ALA A 41 1.59 6.42 5.99
CA ALA A 41 0.40 5.57 5.95
C ALA A 41 -0.60 6.03 4.87
N GLN A 42 -0.81 7.34 4.73
CA GLN A 42 -1.64 7.92 3.68
C GLN A 42 -1.03 7.69 2.29
N ALA A 43 0.29 7.81 2.14
CA ALA A 43 0.99 7.51 0.89
C ALA A 43 0.82 6.03 0.51
N ALA A 44 1.08 5.10 1.43
CA ALA A 44 0.90 3.67 1.20
C ALA A 44 -0.54 3.32 0.81
N SER A 45 -1.53 3.86 1.54
CA SER A 45 -2.95 3.70 1.22
C SER A 45 -3.31 4.27 -0.16
N GLY A 46 -2.81 5.47 -0.46
CA GLY A 46 -3.00 6.14 -1.75
C GLY A 46 -2.48 5.31 -2.93
N LEU A 47 -1.28 4.72 -2.79
CA LEU A 47 -0.71 3.81 -3.79
C LEU A 47 -1.60 2.61 -4.06
N GLY A 48 -2.20 2.02 -3.02
CA GLY A 48 -3.17 0.93 -3.18
C GLY A 48 -4.38 1.34 -4.03
N LEU A 49 -4.90 2.56 -3.81
CA LEU A 49 -6.05 3.09 -4.54
C LEU A 49 -5.75 3.34 -6.03
N THR A 50 -4.50 3.65 -6.36
CA THR A 50 -4.09 3.80 -7.76
C THR A 50 -4.06 2.49 -8.53
N ARG A 51 -3.98 1.34 -7.83
CA ARG A 51 -3.79 -0.01 -8.39
C ARG A 51 -2.60 -0.14 -9.34
N SER A 52 -1.66 0.80 -9.28
CA SER A 52 -0.51 0.81 -10.17
C SER A 52 0.55 -0.18 -9.71
N GLY A 53 0.97 -1.06 -10.63
CA GLY A 53 2.02 -2.05 -10.37
C GLY A 53 3.39 -1.45 -10.01
N ILE A 54 3.63 -0.17 -10.35
CA ILE A 54 4.90 0.51 -10.06
C ILE A 54 5.17 0.64 -8.55
N ALA A 55 4.11 0.62 -7.74
CA ALA A 55 4.19 0.82 -6.30
C ALA A 55 4.56 -0.46 -5.54
N VAL A 56 4.50 -1.63 -6.18
CA VAL A 56 4.55 -2.94 -5.51
C VAL A 56 5.86 -3.12 -4.74
N GLU A 57 7.00 -2.74 -5.32
CA GLU A 57 8.29 -2.88 -4.65
C GLU A 57 8.42 -1.97 -3.42
N ALA A 58 8.07 -0.69 -3.56
CA ALA A 58 8.12 0.28 -2.47
C ALA A 58 7.18 -0.10 -1.31
N LEU A 59 5.96 -0.56 -1.63
CA LEU A 59 5.02 -1.06 -0.64
C LEU A 59 5.54 -2.34 0.04
N ALA A 60 6.19 -3.23 -0.70
CA ALA A 60 6.80 -4.43 -0.14
C ALA A 60 7.99 -4.10 0.78
N GLN A 61 8.75 -3.05 0.51
CA GLN A 61 9.79 -2.55 1.41
C GLN A 61 9.18 -1.96 2.69
N SER A 62 8.16 -1.11 2.56
CA SER A 62 7.43 -0.52 3.69
C SER A 62 6.84 -1.60 4.61
N LEU A 63 6.20 -2.62 4.03
CA LEU A 63 5.64 -3.74 4.78
C LEU A 63 6.69 -4.53 5.58
N ARG A 64 7.94 -4.60 5.11
CA ARG A 64 9.00 -5.34 5.79
C ARG A 64 9.77 -4.50 6.80
N GLY A 65 9.88 -3.20 6.56
CA GLY A 65 10.88 -2.36 7.21
C GLY A 65 10.35 -1.17 8.00
N ASP A 66 9.09 -0.74 7.82
CA ASP A 66 8.59 0.41 8.56
C ASP A 66 8.44 0.07 10.06
N SER A 67 8.91 0.96 10.93
CA SER A 67 8.80 0.78 12.39
C SER A 67 7.34 0.80 12.85
N GLU A 68 6.48 1.53 12.15
CA GLU A 68 5.12 1.79 12.57
C GLU A 68 4.14 0.75 12.01
N PRO A 69 3.45 -0.01 12.89
CA PRO A 69 2.48 -1.02 12.47
C PRO A 69 1.40 -0.45 11.53
N LEU A 70 0.98 0.80 11.76
CA LEU A 70 -0.02 1.47 10.92
C LEU A 70 0.42 1.56 9.46
N VAL A 71 1.69 1.90 9.21
CA VAL A 71 2.23 2.02 7.85
C VAL A 71 2.36 0.64 7.22
N ARG A 72 2.83 -0.36 7.98
CA ARG A 72 2.89 -1.75 7.51
C ARG A 72 1.51 -2.30 7.16
N THR A 73 0.50 -2.04 7.98
CA THR A 73 -0.91 -2.41 7.70
C THR A 73 -1.40 -1.76 6.42
N ALA A 74 -1.17 -0.45 6.24
CA ALA A 74 -1.53 0.27 5.02
C ALA A 74 -0.83 -0.32 3.78
N ALA A 75 0.45 -0.68 3.89
CA ALA A 75 1.21 -1.31 2.82
C ALA A 75 0.69 -2.71 2.45
N ALA A 76 0.38 -3.55 3.46
CA ALA A 76 -0.22 -4.87 3.24
C ALA A 76 -1.56 -4.76 2.50
N PHE A 77 -2.43 -3.86 2.96
CA PHE A 77 -3.71 -3.57 2.32
C PHE A 77 -3.51 -3.11 0.86
N ALA A 78 -2.61 -2.16 0.63
CA ALA A 78 -2.34 -1.61 -0.69
C ALA A 78 -1.83 -2.67 -1.69
N LEU A 79 -0.96 -3.59 -1.26
CA LEU A 79 -0.52 -4.72 -2.08
C LEU A 79 -1.70 -5.63 -2.48
N GLY A 80 -2.66 -5.84 -1.57
CA GLY A 80 -3.91 -6.56 -1.85
C GLY A 80 -4.82 -5.84 -2.84
N GLU A 81 -4.89 -4.50 -2.78
CA GLU A 81 -5.67 -3.68 -3.73
C GLU A 81 -5.07 -3.65 -5.13
N ILE A 82 -3.74 -3.62 -5.24
CA ILE A 82 -3.04 -3.67 -6.53
C ILE A 82 -3.22 -5.05 -7.19
N GLY A 83 -3.29 -6.12 -6.41
CA GLY A 83 -3.57 -7.46 -6.95
C GLY A 83 -2.37 -8.15 -7.60
N SER A 84 -1.17 -7.57 -7.52
CA SER A 84 0.02 -8.07 -8.21
C SER A 84 0.61 -9.33 -7.55
N LEU A 85 0.96 -10.32 -8.37
CA LEU A 85 1.65 -11.54 -7.93
C LEU A 85 3.01 -11.24 -7.28
N ALA A 86 3.68 -10.16 -7.69
CA ALA A 86 4.96 -9.76 -7.11
C ALA A 86 4.85 -9.38 -5.62
N GLY A 87 3.66 -8.98 -5.15
CA GLY A 87 3.40 -8.66 -3.73
C GLY A 87 3.21 -9.89 -2.83
N ILE A 88 2.98 -11.08 -3.40
CA ILE A 88 2.65 -12.29 -2.63
C ILE A 88 3.75 -12.67 -1.64
N SER A 89 5.02 -12.57 -2.05
CA SER A 89 6.16 -12.93 -1.19
C SER A 89 6.24 -12.05 0.06
N ALA A 90 5.99 -10.74 -0.10
CA ALA A 90 5.95 -9.79 1.00
C ALA A 90 4.79 -10.07 1.96
N LEU A 91 3.58 -10.31 1.42
CA LEU A 91 2.39 -10.63 2.21
C LEU A 91 2.55 -11.95 2.99
N LYS A 92 3.23 -12.95 2.42
CA LYS A 92 3.57 -14.19 3.15
C LYS A 92 4.54 -13.95 4.30
N ALA A 93 5.55 -13.10 4.10
CA ALA A 93 6.50 -12.76 5.16
C ALA A 93 5.80 -12.02 6.32
N ALA A 94 4.85 -11.14 6.01
CA ALA A 94 4.08 -10.37 6.98
C ALA A 94 3.15 -11.21 7.89
N GLN A 95 2.97 -12.52 7.62
CA GLN A 95 2.26 -13.42 8.53
C GLN A 95 3.02 -13.68 9.83
N LYS A 96 4.31 -13.31 9.88
CA LYS A 96 5.16 -13.36 11.08
C LYS A 96 5.35 -11.99 11.73
N ASP A 97 4.61 -10.97 11.28
CA ASP A 97 4.70 -9.63 11.87
C ASP A 97 4.27 -9.66 13.35
N PRO A 98 4.94 -8.91 14.24
CA PRO A 98 4.54 -8.83 15.64
C PRO A 98 3.15 -8.19 15.84
N SER A 99 2.66 -7.40 14.88
CA SER A 99 1.33 -6.79 14.95
C SER A 99 0.28 -7.75 14.39
N ILE A 100 -0.69 -8.11 15.25
CA ILE A 100 -1.86 -8.94 14.88
C ILE A 100 -2.67 -8.30 13.73
N GLU A 101 -2.69 -6.97 13.66
CA GLU A 101 -3.41 -6.22 12.62
C GLU A 101 -2.73 -6.41 11.26
N VAL A 102 -1.39 -6.29 11.21
CA VAL A 102 -0.60 -6.49 10.00
C VAL A 102 -0.79 -7.93 9.49
N VAL A 103 -0.73 -8.91 10.39
CA VAL A 103 -0.96 -10.33 10.07
C VAL A 103 -2.34 -10.53 9.45
N GLY A 104 -3.40 -10.05 10.11
CA GLY A 104 -4.78 -10.21 9.63
C GLY A 104 -5.02 -9.57 8.27
N VAL A 105 -4.49 -8.35 8.06
CA VAL A 105 -4.60 -7.64 6.77
C VAL A 105 -3.77 -8.32 5.68
N ALA A 106 -2.57 -8.81 5.99
CA ALA A 106 -1.73 -9.52 5.04
C ALA A 106 -2.38 -10.81 4.56
N GLU A 107 -2.99 -11.58 5.47
CA GLU A 107 -3.76 -12.77 5.10
C GLU A 107 -4.97 -12.44 4.22
N GLY A 108 -5.74 -11.42 4.60
CA GLY A 108 -6.90 -10.96 3.83
C GLY A 108 -6.51 -10.57 2.40
N SER A 109 -5.42 -9.82 2.27
CA SER A 109 -4.85 -9.37 1.00
C SER A 109 -4.34 -10.53 0.15
N LEU A 110 -3.66 -11.51 0.75
CA LEU A 110 -3.20 -12.70 0.06
C LEU A 110 -4.37 -13.53 -0.48
N ARG A 111 -5.42 -13.75 0.33
CA ARG A 111 -6.64 -14.44 -0.09
C ARG A 111 -7.32 -13.71 -1.25
N LYS A 112 -7.35 -12.37 -1.23
CA LYS A 112 -7.92 -11.55 -2.31
C LYS A 112 -7.16 -11.77 -3.63
N ILE A 113 -5.83 -11.67 -3.61
CA ILE A 113 -4.98 -11.90 -4.79
C ILE A 113 -5.20 -13.31 -5.34
N GLN A 114 -5.18 -14.33 -4.48
CA GLN A 114 -5.35 -15.72 -4.90
C GLN A 114 -6.72 -16.00 -5.52
N ARG A 115 -7.80 -15.39 -4.99
CA ARG A 115 -9.14 -15.52 -5.55
C ARG A 115 -9.26 -14.88 -6.93
N ALA A 116 -8.63 -13.73 -7.13
CA ALA A 116 -8.63 -13.04 -8.42
C ALA A 116 -7.84 -13.79 -9.51
N GLN A 117 -6.94 -14.70 -9.13
CA GLN A 117 -6.10 -15.48 -10.03
C GLN A 117 -6.62 -16.90 -10.29
N LYS A 118 -7.79 -17.25 -9.76
CA LYS A 118 -8.46 -18.50 -10.14
C LYS A 118 -9.04 -18.35 -11.55
N PRO A 119 -8.81 -19.33 -12.45
CA PRO A 119 -9.35 -19.32 -13.81
C PRO A 119 -10.87 -19.45 -13.83
#